data_AF-A0A6A6KZZ1-F1
#
_entry.id   AF-A0A6A6KZZ1-F1
#
_cell.length_a   1.000
_cell.length_b   1.000
_cell.length_c   1.000
_cell.angle_alpha   90.00
_cell.angle_beta   90.00
_cell.angle_gamma   90.00
#
_symmetry.space_group_name_H-M   'P 1'
#
loop_
_entity.id
_entity.type
_entity.pdbx_description
1 polymer ?
#
loop_
_entity_poly.entity_id
_entity_poly.type
_entity_poly.pdbx_seq_one_letter_code
_entity_poly.pdbx_strand_id
1 'polypeptide(L)'
;MSDHLPQELLAEVLSRLPVKSLLKCRCVSKTWYSLIADPSFIAQHLKKTAARNSGLLFFSYSTRELVWPFKENVRYLLYPDESFPANPVEELDCPFKGIKRFVNIVGSCNGVFCLSDDVYGKYAEKAFLWNPSVRKIVNIPCPNFTFTSYGPYIPSLGFGFDSTTDDYKLVRIVYSHFIFDEIRPFVEIYSLRSRGWRKVKKDLKYFITARSTSAFLNGACHWVATKRGNGPGVRDVIVSFSLGEEVFGEMEKKFDTKIWGNAHSFYLDTFVESLVLLDETNEFTEVEASEDNSTNEILEDVASSSNSQLVIDEAMKQMVSCASFDQK
;
A
#
# COMPACT_ATOMS: atom_id res chain seq x y z
N MET A 1 50.44 -17.13 -5.20
CA MET A 1 49.32 -17.65 -4.40
C MET A 1 48.15 -16.72 -4.65
N SER A 2 46.97 -17.22 -5.06
CA SER A 2 45.82 -16.33 -5.22
C SER A 2 45.13 -16.18 -3.87
N ASP A 3 45.37 -15.06 -3.19
CA ASP A 3 44.72 -14.69 -1.93
C ASP A 3 43.26 -14.25 -2.14
N HIS A 4 42.53 -14.95 -3.01
CA HIS A 4 41.19 -14.56 -3.42
C HIS A 4 40.18 -15.57 -2.89
N LEU A 5 39.33 -15.09 -1.98
CA LEU A 5 38.15 -15.82 -1.53
C LEU A 5 37.29 -16.16 -2.77
N PRO A 6 36.87 -17.44 -2.95
CA PRO A 6 35.97 -17.84 -4.02
C PRO A 6 34.72 -16.96 -4.08
N GLN A 7 34.26 -16.66 -5.29
CA GLN A 7 33.14 -15.73 -5.53
C GLN A 7 31.85 -16.22 -4.86
N GLU A 8 31.66 -17.53 -4.76
CA GLU A 8 30.52 -18.19 -4.12
C GLU A 8 30.53 -17.95 -2.60
N LEU A 9 31.70 -18.06 -1.96
CA LEU A 9 31.84 -17.79 -0.53
C LEU A 9 31.66 -16.30 -0.24
N LEU A 10 32.17 -15.44 -1.12
CA LEU A 10 31.93 -14.01 -1.03
C LEU A 10 30.43 -13.67 -1.14
N ALA A 11 29.73 -14.27 -2.11
CA ALA A 11 28.27 -14.11 -2.26
C ALA A 11 27.52 -14.58 -1.03
N GLU A 12 27.89 -15.73 -0.46
CA GLU A 12 27.25 -16.24 0.75
C GLU A 12 27.44 -15.30 1.95
N VAL A 13 28.66 -14.77 2.15
CA VAL A 13 28.94 -13.79 3.22
C VAL A 13 28.13 -12.51 3.01
N LEU A 14 28.19 -11.93 1.81
CA LEU A 14 27.48 -10.69 1.47
C LEU A 14 25.96 -10.87 1.61
N SER A 15 25.42 -12.02 1.21
CA SER A 15 23.97 -12.30 1.28
C SER A 15 23.39 -12.28 2.70
N ARG A 16 24.24 -12.35 3.74
CA ARG A 16 23.81 -12.30 5.14
C ARG A 16 23.75 -10.89 5.70
N LEU A 17 24.36 -9.91 5.03
CA LEU A 17 24.46 -8.54 5.48
C LEU A 17 23.14 -7.77 5.27
N PRO A 18 22.81 -6.82 6.18
CA PRO A 18 21.72 -5.88 5.96
C PRO A 18 21.95 -5.02 4.70
N VAL A 19 20.86 -4.57 4.09
CA VAL A 19 20.90 -3.79 2.83
C VAL A 19 21.82 -2.57 2.94
N LYS A 20 21.78 -1.81 4.04
CA LYS A 20 22.66 -0.64 4.24
C LYS A 20 24.15 -1.01 4.19
N SER A 21 24.53 -2.13 4.80
CA SER A 21 25.92 -2.61 4.79
C SER A 21 26.32 -3.07 3.39
N LEU A 22 25.44 -3.78 2.68
CA LEU A 22 25.66 -4.19 1.28
C LEU A 22 25.89 -2.99 0.35
N LEU A 23 25.15 -1.90 0.54
CA LEU A 23 25.33 -0.70 -0.27
C LEU A 23 26.68 -0.03 -0.03
N LYS A 24 27.24 -0.10 1.19
CA LYS A 24 28.62 0.35 1.46
C LYS A 24 29.63 -0.60 0.82
N CYS A 25 29.38 -1.90 0.83
CA CYS A 25 30.21 -2.93 0.22
C CYS A 25 30.38 -2.75 -1.30
N ARG A 26 29.41 -2.12 -1.99
CA ARG A 26 29.53 -1.74 -3.41
C ARG A 26 30.71 -0.82 -3.70
N CYS A 27 31.18 -0.04 -2.73
CA CYS A 27 32.30 0.88 -2.89
C CYS A 27 33.67 0.23 -2.67
N VAL A 28 33.72 -1.02 -2.19
CA VAL A 28 34.98 -1.69 -1.81
C VAL A 28 35.77 -2.14 -3.03
N SER A 29 35.10 -2.73 -4.02
CA SER A 29 35.74 -3.17 -5.28
C SER A 29 34.73 -3.34 -6.41
N LYS A 30 35.22 -3.38 -7.66
CA LYS A 30 34.38 -3.68 -8.85
C LYS A 30 33.75 -5.06 -8.80
N THR A 31 34.47 -6.06 -8.26
CA THR A 31 33.97 -7.43 -8.10
C THR A 31 32.79 -7.47 -7.13
N TRP A 32 32.91 -6.79 -5.99
CA TRP A 32 31.84 -6.71 -5.00
C TRP A 32 30.64 -5.94 -5.55
N TYR A 33 30.88 -4.82 -6.23
CA TYR A 33 29.84 -4.09 -6.94
C TYR A 33 29.08 -4.99 -7.92
N SER A 34 29.79 -5.69 -8.79
CA SER A 34 29.20 -6.57 -9.82
C SER A 34 28.37 -7.68 -9.20
N LEU A 35 28.87 -8.30 -8.12
CA LEU A 35 28.17 -9.36 -7.42
C LEU A 35 26.90 -8.86 -6.72
N ILE A 36 26.95 -7.70 -6.07
CA ILE A 36 25.80 -7.12 -5.35
C ILE A 36 24.77 -6.51 -6.31
N ALA A 37 25.19 -6.13 -7.52
CA ALA A 37 24.31 -5.62 -8.58
C ALA A 37 23.71 -6.74 -9.44
N ASP A 38 24.19 -7.98 -9.29
CA ASP A 38 23.66 -9.13 -10.03
C ASP A 38 22.20 -9.43 -9.65
N PRO A 39 21.29 -9.61 -10.63
CA PRO A 39 19.89 -9.90 -10.35
C PRO A 39 19.67 -11.17 -9.54
N SER A 40 20.46 -12.22 -9.75
CA SER A 40 20.34 -13.49 -9.02
C SER A 40 20.74 -13.31 -7.56
N PHE A 41 21.81 -12.55 -7.30
CA PHE A 41 22.20 -12.16 -5.94
C PHE A 41 21.09 -11.36 -5.25
N ILE A 42 20.50 -10.37 -5.94
CA ILE A 42 19.41 -9.55 -5.39
C ILE A 42 18.20 -10.43 -5.04
N ALA A 43 17.77 -11.31 -5.94
CA ALA A 43 16.66 -12.22 -5.71
C ALA A 43 16.93 -13.18 -4.53
N GLN A 44 18.14 -13.73 -4.44
CA GLN A 44 18.54 -14.59 -3.33
C GLN A 44 18.57 -13.83 -2.00
N HIS A 45 19.10 -12.59 -1.99
CA HIS A 45 19.14 -11.73 -0.81
C HIS A 45 17.73 -11.41 -0.33
N LEU A 46 16.84 -10.98 -1.22
CA LEU A 46 15.43 -10.70 -0.90
C LEU A 46 14.73 -11.91 -0.29
N LYS A 47 14.91 -13.10 -0.87
CA LYS A 47 14.33 -14.34 -0.34
C LYS A 47 14.87 -14.67 1.07
N LYS A 48 16.18 -14.51 1.28
CA LYS A 48 16.79 -14.71 2.61
C LYS A 48 16.30 -13.68 3.62
N THR A 49 16.08 -12.43 3.22
CA THR A 49 15.54 -11.38 4.11
C THR A 49 14.08 -11.64 4.46
N ALA A 50 13.24 -12.02 3.50
CA ALA A 50 11.85 -12.38 3.76
C ALA A 50 11.75 -13.54 4.77
N ALA A 51 12.57 -14.59 4.60
CA ALA A 51 12.58 -15.75 5.50
C ALA A 51 13.07 -15.45 6.93
N ARG A 52 13.72 -14.30 7.18
CA ARG A 52 14.18 -13.92 8.51
C ARG A 52 13.10 -13.25 9.35
N ASN A 53 11.91 -12.98 8.81
CA ASN A 53 10.83 -12.25 9.47
C ASN A 53 11.26 -10.94 10.16
N SER A 54 12.34 -10.32 9.67
CA SER A 54 12.80 -9.02 10.15
C SER A 54 12.01 -7.92 9.44
N GLY A 55 10.69 -7.92 9.65
CA GLY A 55 9.76 -6.96 9.07
C GLY A 55 10.10 -5.55 9.55
N LEU A 56 10.04 -4.60 8.62
CA LEU A 56 10.02 -3.19 8.97
C LEU A 56 8.62 -2.66 8.69
N LEU A 57 8.01 -2.06 9.71
CA LEU A 57 6.77 -1.33 9.54
C LEU A 57 7.10 0.07 9.00
N PHE A 58 6.37 0.47 7.98
CA PHE A 58 6.55 1.76 7.33
C PHE A 58 5.32 2.63 7.57
N PHE A 59 5.52 3.69 8.36
CA PHE A 59 4.47 4.62 8.73
C PHE A 59 4.67 5.95 8.03
N SER A 60 3.56 6.60 7.66
CA SER A 60 3.55 8.00 7.26
C SER A 60 2.70 8.81 8.23
N TYR A 61 3.20 9.96 8.67
CA TYR A 61 2.39 10.94 9.40
C TYR A 61 2.59 12.33 8.80
N SER A 62 1.56 13.16 8.92
CA SER A 62 1.59 14.54 8.44
C SER A 62 1.47 15.48 9.63
N THR A 63 2.38 16.45 9.72
CA THR A 63 2.25 17.57 10.65
C THR A 63 1.85 18.82 9.88
N ARG A 64 0.86 19.54 10.39
CA ARG A 64 0.40 20.80 9.80
C ARG A 64 0.80 21.93 10.73
N GLU A 65 1.62 22.86 10.24
CA GLU A 65 1.90 24.10 10.95
C GLU A 65 0.58 24.89 11.08
N LEU A 66 0.26 25.37 12.28
CA LEU A 66 -0.95 26.16 12.55
C LEU A 66 -0.80 27.62 12.12
N VAL A 67 0.39 28.06 11.72
CA VAL A 67 0.69 29.43 11.32
C VAL A 67 0.73 29.56 9.80
N TRP A 68 0.13 30.63 9.28
CA TRP A 68 0.09 30.88 7.84
C TRP A 68 1.45 31.38 7.30
N PRO A 69 1.89 30.95 6.10
CA PRO A 69 1.25 29.97 5.22
C PRO A 69 1.38 28.55 5.79
N PHE A 70 0.25 27.83 5.87
CA PHE A 70 0.23 26.46 6.39
C PHE A 70 1.22 25.59 5.63
N LYS A 71 2.23 25.09 6.32
CA LYS A 71 3.13 24.07 5.79
C LYS A 71 2.70 22.71 6.31
N GLU A 72 2.57 21.77 5.38
CA GLU A 72 2.38 20.37 5.70
C GLU A 72 3.71 19.66 5.50
N ASN A 73 4.18 18.99 6.55
CA ASN A 73 5.39 18.18 6.51
C ASN A 73 4.97 16.71 6.66
N VAL A 74 5.10 15.96 5.58
CA VAL A 74 4.92 14.50 5.62
C VAL A 74 6.25 13.86 5.97
N ARG A 75 6.23 13.05 7.03
CA ARG A 75 7.37 12.28 7.52
C ARG A 75 7.09 10.80 7.40
N TYR A 76 8.14 10.03 7.20
CA TYR A 76 8.06 8.58 7.11
C TYR A 76 8.95 7.93 8.16
N LEU A 77 8.42 6.94 8.87
CA LEU A 77 9.12 6.23 9.92
C LEU A 77 9.24 4.76 9.59
N LEU A 78 10.43 4.21 9.84
CA LEU A 78 10.67 2.78 9.81
C LEU A 78 10.82 2.24 11.23
N TYR A 79 9.97 1.28 11.59
CA TYR A 79 10.05 0.56 12.87
C TYR A 79 10.43 -0.90 12.62
N PRO A 80 11.22 -1.54 13.50
CA PRO A 80 11.23 -2.98 13.58
C PRO A 80 9.86 -3.45 14.08
N ASP A 81 9.34 -4.52 13.51
CA ASP A 81 8.08 -5.13 13.97
C ASP A 81 8.11 -5.41 15.49
N GLU A 82 9.21 -5.97 15.99
CA GLU A 82 9.39 -6.39 17.39
C GLU A 82 9.39 -5.22 18.42
N SER A 83 9.70 -3.99 18.00
CA SER A 83 9.82 -2.86 18.93
C SER A 83 8.74 -1.80 18.74
N PHE A 84 7.80 -2.01 17.83
CA PHE A 84 6.70 -1.07 17.59
C PHE A 84 5.78 -0.97 18.83
N PRO A 85 5.29 0.23 19.22
CA PRO A 85 5.49 1.55 18.61
C PRO A 85 6.72 2.33 19.14
N ALA A 86 7.58 1.72 19.94
CA ALA A 86 8.71 2.39 20.55
C ALA A 86 9.92 2.50 19.59
N ASN A 87 10.55 3.69 19.58
CA ASN A 87 11.85 3.97 18.95
C ASN A 87 11.92 3.65 17.43
N PRO A 88 11.52 4.59 16.54
CA PRO A 88 11.76 4.42 15.11
C PRO A 88 13.26 4.24 14.84
N VAL A 89 13.63 3.29 13.98
CA VAL A 89 15.03 3.06 13.60
C VAL A 89 15.54 4.17 12.69
N GLU A 90 14.63 4.73 11.89
CA GLU A 90 14.97 5.76 10.91
C GLU A 90 13.75 6.62 10.59
N GLU A 91 13.96 7.93 10.67
CA GLU A 91 13.08 8.92 10.05
C GLU A 91 13.59 9.21 8.64
N LEU A 92 12.71 9.04 7.66
CA LEU A 92 13.00 9.28 6.25
C LEU A 92 12.34 10.57 5.81
N ASP A 93 13.15 11.45 5.22
CA ASP A 93 12.63 12.63 4.54
C ASP A 93 11.80 12.22 3.33
N CYS A 94 10.62 12.81 3.21
CA CYS A 94 9.79 12.70 2.02
C CYS A 94 10.54 13.30 0.83
N PRO A 95 10.90 12.51 -0.20
CA PRO A 95 11.65 13.08 -1.31
C PRO A 95 10.74 13.70 -2.38
N PHE A 96 9.42 13.68 -2.18
CA PHE A 96 8.45 14.12 -3.19
C PHE A 96 8.14 15.61 -3.06
N LYS A 97 8.71 16.42 -3.96
CA LYS A 97 8.44 17.87 -4.03
C LYS A 97 7.06 18.23 -4.62
N GLY A 98 6.21 17.24 -4.92
CA GLY A 98 5.01 17.42 -5.74
C GLY A 98 3.70 16.84 -5.18
N ILE A 99 3.76 16.10 -4.07
CA ILE A 99 2.56 15.58 -3.39
C ILE A 99 2.08 16.65 -2.42
N LYS A 100 0.82 17.06 -2.56
CA LYS A 100 0.17 18.00 -1.64
C LYS A 100 -0.81 17.17 -0.81
N ARG A 101 -0.72 17.28 0.53
CA ARG A 101 -1.71 16.81 1.51
C ARG A 101 -1.57 15.38 2.04
N PHE A 102 -1.99 14.37 1.29
CA PHE A 102 -2.12 13.01 1.80
C PHE A 102 -1.50 12.02 0.81
N VAL A 103 -0.47 11.30 1.29
CA VAL A 103 0.18 10.24 0.52
C VAL A 103 -0.47 8.92 0.91
N ASN A 104 -1.10 8.26 -0.05
CA ASN A 104 -1.61 6.92 0.13
C ASN A 104 -0.51 5.89 -0.16
N ILE A 105 -0.34 4.92 0.72
CA ILE A 105 0.54 3.77 0.49
C ILE A 105 -0.30 2.71 -0.24
N VAL A 106 -0.05 2.53 -1.54
CA VAL A 106 -0.74 1.52 -2.35
C VAL A 106 -0.28 0.12 -1.97
N GLY A 107 1.00 -0.02 -1.62
CA GLY A 107 1.60 -1.27 -1.18
C GLY A 107 3.11 -1.23 -1.22
N SER A 108 3.74 -2.30 -0.72
CA SER A 108 5.19 -2.51 -0.75
C SER A 108 5.51 -3.89 -1.31
N CYS A 109 6.57 -3.99 -2.10
CA CYS A 109 7.05 -5.26 -2.61
C CYS A 109 8.57 -5.22 -2.82
N ASN A 110 9.30 -6.20 -2.26
CA ASN A 110 10.76 -6.31 -2.38
C ASN A 110 11.50 -5.01 -1.96
N GLY A 111 11.01 -4.32 -0.93
CA GLY A 111 11.59 -3.06 -0.44
C GLY A 111 11.32 -1.83 -1.32
N VAL A 112 10.43 -1.95 -2.32
CA VAL A 112 9.94 -0.84 -3.14
C VAL A 112 8.52 -0.52 -2.71
N PHE A 113 8.27 0.75 -2.40
CA PHE A 113 6.96 1.28 -2.05
C PHE A 113 6.31 1.90 -3.27
N CYS A 114 5.02 1.67 -3.46
CA CYS A 114 4.19 2.44 -4.38
C CYS A 114 3.31 3.40 -3.57
N LEU A 115 3.46 4.68 -3.88
CA LEU A 115 2.75 5.77 -3.24
C LEU A 115 1.87 6.47 -4.28
N SER A 116 0.71 6.96 -3.87
CA SER A 116 -0.13 7.82 -4.71
C SER A 116 -0.54 9.08 -3.95
N ASP A 117 -0.94 10.11 -4.70
CA ASP A 117 -1.73 11.21 -4.13
C ASP A 117 -3.09 10.66 -3.64
N ASP A 118 -3.84 11.51 -2.94
CA ASP A 118 -5.21 11.24 -2.50
C ASP A 118 -6.09 10.70 -3.64
N VAL A 119 -6.94 9.72 -3.32
CA VAL A 119 -7.76 8.96 -4.27
C VAL A 119 -8.98 9.72 -4.78
N TYR A 120 -9.12 11.02 -4.48
CA TYR A 120 -10.26 11.82 -4.89
C TYR A 120 -9.98 12.85 -6.00
N GLY A 121 -10.76 12.77 -7.08
CA GLY A 121 -10.84 13.78 -8.12
C GLY A 121 -9.50 14.01 -8.85
N LYS A 122 -9.15 15.28 -9.10
CA LYS A 122 -7.92 15.65 -9.83
C LYS A 122 -6.61 15.25 -9.13
N TYR A 123 -6.67 14.83 -7.88
CA TYR A 123 -5.49 14.37 -7.12
C TYR A 123 -5.21 12.89 -7.39
N ALA A 124 -6.15 12.13 -7.95
CA ALA A 124 -6.04 10.69 -8.18
C ALA A 124 -5.25 10.29 -9.46
N GLU A 125 -4.27 11.11 -9.86
CA GLU A 125 -3.50 10.98 -11.11
C GLU A 125 -2.00 10.82 -10.88
N LYS A 126 -1.48 11.11 -9.68
CA LYS A 126 -0.05 10.99 -9.38
C LYS A 126 0.25 9.74 -8.60
N ALA A 127 1.32 9.07 -9.00
CA ALA A 127 1.89 7.95 -8.28
C ALA A 127 3.41 7.92 -8.42
N PHE A 128 4.06 7.24 -7.49
CA PHE A 128 5.50 7.19 -7.37
C PHE A 128 5.94 5.81 -6.88
N LEU A 129 7.06 5.33 -7.42
CA LEU A 129 7.78 4.20 -6.84
C LEU A 129 8.98 4.71 -6.06
N TRP A 130 9.19 4.21 -4.86
CA TRP A 130 10.27 4.62 -3.99
C TRP A 130 10.98 3.44 -3.36
N ASN A 131 12.30 3.39 -3.54
CA ASN A 131 13.17 2.50 -2.78
C ASN A 131 13.99 3.35 -1.79
N PRO A 132 13.63 3.38 -0.50
CA PRO A 132 14.33 4.18 0.50
C PRO A 132 15.77 3.70 0.72
N SER A 133 16.04 2.40 0.61
CA SER A 133 17.37 1.83 0.86
C SER A 133 18.42 2.39 -0.11
N VAL A 134 18.06 2.57 -1.38
CA VAL A 134 18.94 3.12 -2.42
C VAL A 134 18.64 4.58 -2.75
N ARG A 135 17.70 5.21 -2.04
CA ARG A 135 17.25 6.59 -2.21
C ARG A 135 16.86 6.92 -3.66
N LYS A 136 16.26 5.96 -4.37
CA LYS A 136 15.79 6.14 -5.75
C LYS A 136 14.29 6.26 -5.81
N ILE A 137 13.84 7.15 -6.67
CA ILE A 137 12.42 7.43 -6.91
C ILE A 137 12.17 7.38 -8.41
N VAL A 138 11.00 6.87 -8.77
CA VAL A 138 10.46 6.92 -10.11
C VAL A 138 9.10 7.61 -10.04
N ASN A 139 8.97 8.72 -10.76
CA ASN A 139 7.68 9.36 -10.97
C ASN A 139 6.91 8.56 -12.01
N ILE A 140 5.70 8.10 -11.67
CA ILE A 140 4.83 7.44 -12.63
C ILE A 140 4.17 8.54 -13.49
N PRO A 141 4.19 8.41 -14.83
CA PRO A 141 3.56 9.39 -15.71
C PRO A 141 2.05 9.45 -15.47
N CYS A 142 1.42 10.53 -15.92
CA CYS A 142 -0.03 10.69 -15.84
C CYS A 142 -0.75 9.49 -16.53
N PRO A 143 -1.79 8.91 -15.91
CA PRO A 143 -2.56 7.80 -16.48
C PRO A 143 -3.37 8.21 -17.71
N ASN A 144 -3.90 7.23 -18.45
CA ASN A 144 -4.75 7.53 -19.61
C ASN A 144 -6.14 8.04 -19.20
N PHE A 145 -6.66 7.58 -18.06
CA PHE A 145 -7.94 8.02 -17.53
C PHE A 145 -7.74 9.15 -16.51
N THR A 146 -8.01 10.40 -16.93
CA THR A 146 -7.78 11.63 -16.15
C THR A 146 -9.08 12.35 -15.79
N PHE A 147 -9.02 13.19 -14.77
CA PHE A 147 -10.14 14.00 -14.30
C PHE A 147 -10.57 14.99 -15.37
N THR A 148 -9.61 15.55 -16.10
CA THR A 148 -9.87 16.49 -17.20
C THR A 148 -10.65 15.85 -18.34
N SER A 149 -10.40 14.56 -18.61
CA SER A 149 -11.01 13.86 -19.75
C SER A 149 -12.34 13.20 -19.40
N TYR A 150 -12.54 12.79 -18.14
CA TYR A 150 -13.67 11.94 -17.73
C TYR A 150 -14.43 12.45 -16.50
N GLY A 151 -14.02 13.57 -15.90
CA GLY A 151 -14.63 14.14 -14.70
C GLY A 151 -14.20 13.43 -13.41
N PRO A 152 -14.96 13.61 -12.30
CA PRO A 152 -14.68 12.95 -11.03
C PRO A 152 -14.72 11.42 -11.11
N TYR A 153 -13.77 10.77 -10.47
CA TYR A 153 -13.72 9.33 -10.23
C TYR A 153 -12.96 9.03 -8.94
N ILE A 154 -13.07 7.79 -8.48
CA ILE A 154 -12.23 7.22 -7.41
C ILE A 154 -11.58 5.96 -8.00
N PRO A 155 -10.23 5.90 -8.11
CA PRO A 155 -9.57 4.69 -8.56
C PRO A 155 -9.33 3.72 -7.41
N SER A 156 -9.44 2.43 -7.69
CA SER A 156 -8.82 1.37 -6.89
C SER A 156 -7.45 1.07 -7.48
N LEU A 157 -6.43 1.10 -6.63
CA LEU A 157 -5.04 0.86 -7.02
C LEU A 157 -4.59 -0.50 -6.48
N GLY A 158 -3.66 -1.14 -7.18
CA GLY A 158 -2.93 -2.28 -6.65
C GLY A 158 -1.52 -2.35 -7.20
N PHE A 159 -0.55 -2.63 -6.34
CA PHE A 159 0.86 -2.62 -6.69
C PHE A 159 1.51 -3.95 -6.37
N GLY A 160 2.41 -4.41 -7.24
CA GLY A 160 3.19 -5.60 -6.97
C GLY A 160 4.27 -5.86 -8.00
N PHE A 161 4.93 -7.01 -7.83
CA PHE A 161 6.02 -7.46 -8.69
C PHE A 161 5.59 -8.68 -9.50
N ASP A 162 5.70 -8.56 -10.82
CA ASP A 162 5.52 -9.66 -11.75
C ASP A 162 6.86 -10.39 -11.92
N SER A 163 6.98 -11.56 -11.29
CA SER A 163 8.19 -12.39 -11.39
C SER A 163 8.38 -13.03 -12.76
N THR A 164 7.33 -13.17 -13.57
CA THR A 164 7.43 -13.76 -14.92
C THR A 164 8.12 -12.81 -15.88
N THR A 165 7.83 -11.52 -15.72
CA THR A 165 8.43 -10.47 -16.54
C THR A 165 9.47 -9.65 -15.81
N ASP A 166 9.84 -9.95 -14.55
CA ASP A 166 10.78 -9.15 -13.75
C ASP A 166 10.46 -7.65 -13.84
N ASP A 167 9.23 -7.31 -13.48
CA ASP A 167 8.69 -5.96 -13.61
C ASP A 167 7.80 -5.56 -12.44
N TYR A 168 7.89 -4.31 -12.02
CA TYR A 168 6.95 -3.74 -11.08
C TYR A 168 5.76 -3.16 -11.84
N LYS A 169 4.56 -3.55 -11.42
CA LYS A 169 3.32 -3.13 -12.05
C LYS A 169 2.42 -2.40 -11.05
N LEU A 170 1.77 -1.34 -11.53
CA LEU A 170 0.69 -0.66 -10.82
C LEU A 170 -0.59 -0.84 -11.64
N VAL A 171 -1.54 -1.57 -11.07
CA VAL A 171 -2.89 -1.77 -11.59
C VAL A 171 -3.77 -0.63 -11.10
N ARG A 172 -4.54 -0.05 -12.02
CA ARG A 172 -5.48 1.02 -11.74
C ARG A 172 -6.84 0.67 -12.34
N ILE A 173 -7.86 0.61 -11.49
CA ILE A 173 -9.24 0.28 -11.83
C ILE A 173 -10.08 1.51 -11.53
N VAL A 174 -10.77 2.05 -12.55
CA VAL A 174 -11.52 3.30 -12.43
C VAL A 174 -12.98 3.10 -12.79
N TYR A 175 -13.86 3.55 -11.89
CA TYR A 175 -15.29 3.66 -12.12
C TYR A 175 -15.65 5.14 -12.31
N SER A 176 -16.42 5.46 -13.36
CA SER A 176 -16.90 6.83 -13.57
C SER A 176 -18.07 7.11 -12.62
N HIS A 177 -18.01 8.21 -11.85
CA HIS A 177 -19.03 8.57 -10.85
C HIS A 177 -20.44 8.79 -11.42
N PHE A 178 -20.59 8.95 -12.74
CA PHE A 178 -21.86 9.34 -13.33
C PHE A 178 -22.80 8.16 -13.62
N ILE A 179 -22.32 6.91 -13.59
CA ILE A 179 -23.13 5.74 -13.97
C ILE A 179 -22.72 4.54 -13.12
N PHE A 180 -23.28 4.46 -11.91
CA PHE A 180 -23.00 3.39 -10.95
C PHE A 180 -23.60 2.03 -11.33
N ASP A 181 -24.48 1.97 -12.35
CA ASP A 181 -25.30 0.78 -12.58
C ASP A 181 -24.91 -0.10 -13.78
N GLU A 182 -24.14 0.39 -14.76
CA GLU A 182 -23.90 -0.40 -16.00
C GLU A 182 -22.51 -0.25 -16.67
N ILE A 183 -21.60 0.62 -16.19
CA ILE A 183 -20.31 0.83 -16.87
C ILE A 183 -19.25 -0.16 -16.39
N ARG A 184 -18.69 -0.92 -17.35
CA ARG A 184 -17.47 -1.72 -17.16
C ARG A 184 -16.32 -0.81 -16.72
N PRO A 185 -15.59 -1.13 -15.64
CA PRO A 185 -14.51 -0.27 -15.18
C PRO A 185 -13.40 -0.15 -16.23
N PHE A 186 -12.75 1.01 -16.25
CA PHE A 186 -11.54 1.20 -17.02
C PHE A 186 -10.36 0.62 -16.23
N VAL A 187 -9.73 -0.42 -16.77
CA VAL A 187 -8.54 -1.04 -16.17
C VAL A 187 -7.31 -0.70 -17.00
N GLU A 188 -6.30 -0.15 -16.35
CA GLU A 188 -5.00 0.11 -16.94
C GLU A 188 -3.87 -0.32 -16.01
N ILE A 189 -2.72 -0.65 -16.61
CA ILE A 189 -1.53 -1.09 -15.90
C ILE A 189 -0.37 -0.21 -16.33
N TYR A 190 0.32 0.35 -15.35
CA TYR A 190 1.64 0.90 -15.51
C TYR A 190 2.69 -0.20 -15.35
N SER A 191 3.65 -0.25 -16.25
CA SER A 191 4.82 -1.13 -16.18
C SER A 191 6.07 -0.29 -16.00
N LEU A 192 6.88 -0.58 -14.97
CA LEU A 192 8.13 0.14 -14.73
C LEU A 192 9.12 -0.08 -15.86
N ARG A 193 9.17 -1.30 -16.41
CA ARG A 193 10.01 -1.67 -17.55
C ARG A 193 9.72 -0.84 -18.80
N SER A 194 8.45 -0.74 -19.19
CA SER A 194 8.03 0.03 -20.38
C SER A 194 7.88 1.52 -20.11
N ARG A 195 7.83 1.93 -18.84
CA ARG A 195 7.60 3.31 -18.37
C ARG A 195 6.31 3.92 -18.94
N GLY A 196 5.29 3.10 -19.15
CA GLY A 196 4.05 3.52 -19.78
C GLY A 196 2.83 2.82 -19.21
N TRP A 197 1.69 3.48 -19.38
CA TRP A 197 0.38 2.93 -19.10
C TRP A 197 -0.17 2.20 -20.32
N ARG A 198 -0.85 1.09 -20.11
CA ARG A 198 -1.65 0.44 -21.14
C ARG A 198 -2.99 -0.02 -20.58
N LYS A 199 -4.00 -0.01 -21.45
CA LYS A 199 -5.34 -0.52 -21.13
C LYS A 199 -5.36 -2.05 -21.13
N VAL A 200 -6.06 -2.64 -20.18
CA VAL A 200 -6.38 -4.07 -20.14
C VAL A 200 -7.80 -4.26 -20.69
N LYS A 201 -7.94 -5.09 -21.72
CA LYS A 201 -9.23 -5.42 -22.35
C LYS A 201 -9.81 -6.71 -21.74
N LYS A 202 -10.06 -6.73 -20.44
CA LYS A 202 -10.72 -7.87 -19.78
C LYS A 202 -11.94 -7.40 -19.01
N ASP A 203 -12.99 -8.20 -19.08
CA ASP A 203 -14.27 -7.89 -18.46
C ASP A 203 -14.21 -8.20 -16.96
N LEU A 204 -14.07 -7.15 -16.15
CA LEU A 204 -14.24 -7.24 -14.70
C LEU A 204 -15.74 -7.32 -14.39
N LYS A 205 -16.17 -8.42 -13.78
CA LYS A 205 -17.58 -8.68 -13.42
C LYS A 205 -17.95 -8.21 -12.02
N TYR A 206 -17.01 -7.58 -11.33
CA TYR A 206 -17.11 -7.21 -9.92
C TYR A 206 -17.00 -5.70 -9.77
N PHE A 207 -17.66 -5.16 -8.75
CA PHE A 207 -17.49 -3.77 -8.35
C PHE A 207 -16.54 -3.73 -7.15
N ILE A 208 -15.32 -3.25 -7.35
CA ILE A 208 -14.37 -3.06 -6.25
C ILE A 208 -14.94 -2.01 -5.31
N THR A 209 -15.03 -2.34 -4.03
CA THR A 209 -15.58 -1.44 -3.03
C THR A 209 -14.76 -0.16 -2.99
N ALA A 210 -15.44 1.00 -3.07
CA ALA A 210 -14.76 2.29 -3.05
C ALA A 210 -13.90 2.40 -1.79
N ARG A 211 -12.70 2.98 -1.92
CA ARG A 211 -11.70 3.13 -0.83
C ARG A 211 -11.12 1.81 -0.28
N SER A 212 -11.45 0.65 -0.84
CA SER A 212 -10.78 -0.60 -0.44
C SER A 212 -9.29 -0.55 -0.79
N THR A 213 -8.43 -0.85 0.19
CA THR A 213 -7.01 -1.07 -0.04
C THR A 213 -6.78 -2.37 -0.80
N SER A 214 -5.60 -2.51 -1.39
CA SER A 214 -5.19 -3.73 -2.06
C SER A 214 -4.10 -4.45 -1.31
N ALA A 215 -4.11 -5.76 -1.38
CA ALA A 215 -3.05 -6.61 -0.85
C ALA A 215 -2.33 -7.35 -1.99
N PHE A 216 -0.99 -7.33 -2.00
CA PHE A 216 -0.21 -8.08 -2.97
C PHE A 216 0.29 -9.39 -2.36
N LEU A 217 -0.18 -10.52 -2.90
CA LEU A 217 0.20 -11.85 -2.44
C LEU A 217 0.36 -12.78 -3.64
N ASN A 218 1.38 -13.63 -3.63
CA ASN A 218 1.56 -14.71 -4.63
C ASN A 218 1.47 -14.25 -6.09
N GLY A 219 2.01 -13.07 -6.42
CA GLY A 219 1.99 -12.54 -7.79
C GLY A 219 0.66 -11.92 -8.22
N ALA A 220 -0.29 -11.74 -7.31
CA ALA A 220 -1.58 -11.12 -7.59
C ALA A 220 -1.91 -9.98 -6.62
N CYS A 221 -2.57 -8.95 -7.12
CA CYS A 221 -3.20 -7.92 -6.30
C CYS A 221 -4.62 -8.37 -5.93
N HIS A 222 -5.04 -8.14 -4.69
CA HIS A 222 -6.33 -8.55 -4.17
C HIS A 222 -7.11 -7.34 -3.68
N TRP A 223 -8.42 -7.35 -3.83
CA TRP A 223 -9.32 -6.32 -3.34
C TRP A 223 -10.61 -6.94 -2.80
N VAL A 224 -11.26 -6.21 -1.89
CA VAL A 224 -12.65 -6.48 -1.54
C VAL A 224 -13.55 -5.95 -2.65
N ALA A 225 -14.45 -6.78 -3.14
CA ALA A 225 -15.37 -6.44 -4.20
C ALA A 225 -16.76 -6.96 -3.92
N THR A 226 -17.75 -6.35 -4.55
CA THR A 226 -19.14 -6.78 -4.51
C THR A 226 -19.52 -7.42 -5.84
N LYS A 227 -20.30 -8.50 -5.75
CA LYS A 227 -20.91 -9.19 -6.88
C LYS A 227 -22.41 -9.01 -6.80
N ARG A 228 -23.04 -8.51 -7.87
CA ARG A 228 -24.51 -8.50 -7.98
C ARG A 228 -25.01 -9.94 -8.02
N GLY A 229 -25.88 -10.31 -7.08
CA GLY A 229 -26.60 -11.58 -7.13
C GLY A 229 -27.77 -11.52 -8.11
N ASN A 230 -28.30 -12.70 -8.50
CA ASN A 230 -29.54 -12.81 -9.27
C ASN A 230 -30.81 -12.60 -8.41
N GLY A 231 -30.69 -11.92 -7.26
CA GLY A 231 -31.75 -11.73 -6.26
C GLY A 231 -31.44 -10.57 -5.30
N PRO A 232 -32.27 -10.29 -4.28
CA PRO A 232 -32.07 -9.20 -3.34
C PRO A 232 -30.92 -9.54 -2.37
N GLY A 233 -29.70 -9.31 -2.79
CA GLY A 233 -28.50 -9.49 -1.97
C GLY A 233 -27.22 -9.11 -2.70
N VAL A 234 -26.47 -8.19 -2.11
CA VAL A 234 -25.07 -7.93 -2.47
C VAL A 234 -24.22 -9.03 -1.80
N ARG A 235 -23.31 -9.65 -2.56
CA ARG A 235 -22.34 -10.59 -2.00
C ARG A 235 -20.94 -10.00 -2.10
N ASP A 236 -20.29 -9.80 -0.97
CA ASP A 236 -18.87 -9.46 -0.95
C ASP A 236 -18.04 -10.69 -1.34
N VAL A 237 -16.95 -10.45 -2.06
CA VAL A 237 -15.99 -11.44 -2.54
C VAL A 237 -14.60 -10.81 -2.50
N ILE A 238 -13.56 -11.65 -2.44
CA ILE A 238 -12.20 -11.19 -2.69
C ILE A 238 -11.90 -11.45 -4.16
N VAL A 239 -11.55 -10.40 -4.89
CA VAL A 239 -11.16 -10.47 -6.30
C VAL A 239 -9.66 -10.31 -6.37
N SER A 240 -9.01 -11.18 -7.13
CA SER A 240 -7.59 -11.12 -7.42
C SER A 240 -7.36 -10.69 -8.86
N PHE A 241 -6.21 -10.06 -9.11
CA PHE A 241 -5.68 -9.81 -10.44
C PHE A 241 -4.25 -10.32 -10.50
N SER A 242 -4.02 -11.40 -11.25
CA SER A 242 -2.69 -11.95 -11.48
C SER A 242 -1.87 -10.97 -12.30
N LEU A 243 -0.69 -10.55 -11.83
CA LEU A 243 0.16 -9.61 -12.56
C LEU A 243 0.86 -10.25 -13.75
N GLY A 244 1.16 -11.55 -13.69
CA GLY A 244 1.81 -12.29 -14.78
C GLY A 244 0.84 -12.64 -15.92
N GLU A 245 -0.29 -13.26 -15.57
CA GLU A 245 -1.32 -13.68 -16.55
C GLU A 245 -2.30 -12.55 -16.90
N GLU A 246 -2.30 -11.49 -16.10
CA GLU A 246 -3.14 -10.30 -16.26
C GLU A 246 -4.63 -10.63 -16.29
N VAL A 247 -5.04 -11.67 -15.55
CA VAL A 247 -6.43 -12.14 -15.43
C VAL A 247 -7.01 -11.81 -14.06
N PHE A 248 -8.30 -11.51 -14.05
CA PHE A 248 -9.07 -11.44 -12.80
C PHE A 248 -9.51 -12.83 -12.37
N GLY A 249 -9.45 -13.09 -11.07
CA GLY A 249 -9.97 -14.28 -10.41
C GLY A 249 -10.86 -13.91 -9.22
N GLU A 250 -11.65 -14.87 -8.77
CA GLU A 250 -12.44 -14.79 -7.54
C GLU A 250 -11.84 -15.80 -6.56
N MET A 251 -11.55 -15.38 -5.34
CA MET A 251 -11.18 -16.31 -4.27
C MET A 251 -12.45 -16.87 -3.64
N GLU A 252 -12.51 -18.20 -3.54
CA GLU A 252 -13.66 -18.90 -2.94
C GLU A 252 -13.75 -18.59 -1.45
N LYS A 253 -14.90 -18.10 -0.99
CA LYS A 253 -15.18 -17.85 0.43
C LYS A 253 -15.18 -19.18 1.19
N LYS A 254 -14.38 -19.26 2.25
CA LYS A 254 -14.50 -20.31 3.29
C LYS A 254 -15.06 -19.78 4.62
N PHE A 255 -15.89 -18.74 4.60
CA PHE A 255 -16.43 -18.18 5.84
C PHE A 255 -17.91 -17.81 5.74
N ASP A 256 -18.62 -18.12 6.83
CA ASP A 256 -20.04 -17.87 7.07
C ASP A 256 -20.30 -16.47 7.66
N THR A 257 -19.24 -15.67 7.85
CA THR A 257 -19.36 -14.28 8.29
C THR A 257 -19.92 -13.45 7.14
N LYS A 258 -21.21 -13.12 7.24
CA LYS A 258 -21.74 -11.92 6.57
C LYS A 258 -20.81 -10.76 6.96
N ILE A 259 -20.22 -10.12 5.96
CA ILE A 259 -19.49 -8.88 6.15
C ILE A 259 -20.56 -7.84 6.53
N TRP A 260 -20.77 -7.66 7.83
CA TRP A 260 -21.72 -6.68 8.37
C TRP A 260 -20.96 -5.40 8.64
N GLY A 261 -21.19 -4.39 7.81
CA GLY A 261 -20.65 -3.06 7.98
C GLY A 261 -21.17 -2.15 6.88
N ASN A 262 -21.31 -0.85 7.15
CA ASN A 262 -21.44 0.12 6.07
C ASN A 262 -20.20 -0.06 5.19
N ALA A 263 -20.38 -0.27 3.88
CA ALA A 263 -19.36 -0.66 2.91
C ALA A 263 -18.30 0.42 2.64
N HIS A 264 -17.73 1.01 3.70
CA HIS A 264 -16.98 2.24 3.64
C HIS A 264 -15.56 2.17 4.20
N SER A 265 -15.15 1.08 4.86
CA SER A 265 -13.75 0.93 5.27
C SER A 265 -13.33 -0.51 5.60
N PHE A 266 -13.23 -1.35 4.57
CA PHE A 266 -12.47 -2.60 4.67
C PHE A 266 -11.03 -2.38 4.20
N TYR A 267 -10.06 -2.74 5.04
CA TYR A 267 -8.66 -2.77 4.67
C TYR A 267 -8.24 -4.21 4.41
N LEU A 268 -7.83 -4.47 3.18
CA LEU A 268 -7.20 -5.73 2.82
C LEU A 268 -5.68 -5.52 2.79
N ASP A 269 -4.95 -6.34 3.52
CA ASP A 269 -3.48 -6.36 3.54
C ASP A 269 -2.95 -7.80 3.59
N THR A 270 -1.63 -7.97 3.65
CA THR A 270 -0.96 -9.24 3.88
C THR A 270 -0.26 -9.27 5.24
N PHE A 271 -0.41 -10.36 5.98
CA PHE A 271 0.34 -10.63 7.21
C PHE A 271 0.86 -12.07 7.17
N VAL A 272 2.18 -12.23 7.34
CA VAL A 272 2.86 -13.55 7.38
C VAL A 272 2.36 -14.48 6.26
N GLU A 273 2.47 -14.00 5.01
CA GLU A 273 2.09 -14.74 3.80
C GLU A 273 0.59 -15.08 3.64
N SER A 274 -0.26 -14.57 4.53
CA SER A 274 -1.72 -14.67 4.43
C SER A 274 -2.33 -13.33 4.05
N LEU A 275 -3.49 -13.34 3.39
CA LEU A 275 -4.31 -12.12 3.36
C LEU A 275 -4.92 -11.90 4.74
N VAL A 276 -5.18 -10.64 5.06
CA VAL A 276 -5.92 -10.21 6.25
C VAL A 276 -6.92 -9.15 5.84
N LEU A 277 -8.14 -9.30 6.34
CA LEU A 277 -9.22 -8.32 6.18
C LEU A 277 -9.48 -7.66 7.53
N LEU A 278 -9.32 -6.34 7.59
CA LEU A 278 -9.62 -5.51 8.76
C LEU A 278 -10.91 -4.72 8.48
N ASP A 279 -11.79 -4.67 9.47
CA ASP A 279 -13.04 -3.93 9.46
C ASP A 279 -12.93 -2.75 10.42
N GLU A 280 -13.13 -1.52 9.93
CA GLU A 280 -13.33 -0.38 10.82
C GLU A 280 -14.74 -0.47 11.42
N THR A 281 -14.87 -1.06 12.61
CA THR A 281 -16.10 -0.88 13.39
C THR A 281 -16.20 0.60 13.77
N ASN A 282 -17.08 1.34 13.10
CA ASN A 282 -17.48 2.70 13.46
C ASN A 282 -18.14 2.70 14.86
N GLU A 283 -17.36 2.72 15.93
CA GLU A 283 -17.81 3.21 17.23
C GLU A 283 -17.46 4.70 17.36
N PHE A 284 -18.02 5.51 16.44
CA PHE A 284 -18.32 6.90 16.77
C PHE A 284 -19.80 6.95 17.10
N THR A 285 -20.17 6.52 18.31
CA THR A 285 -21.42 7.01 18.91
C THR A 285 -21.22 8.49 19.19
N GLU A 286 -21.76 9.36 18.33
CA GLU A 286 -22.12 10.70 18.74
C GLU A 286 -22.98 10.56 20.00
N VAL A 287 -22.44 10.97 21.13
CA VAL A 287 -23.26 11.22 22.32
C VAL A 287 -24.13 12.41 21.94
N GLU A 288 -25.38 12.15 21.58
CA GLU A 288 -26.41 13.18 21.53
C GLU A 288 -26.45 13.83 22.92
N ALA A 289 -25.83 15.00 23.04
CA ALA A 289 -26.11 15.89 24.15
C ALA A 289 -27.53 16.39 23.93
N SER A 290 -28.44 15.85 24.74
CA SER A 290 -29.82 16.32 24.87
C SER A 290 -29.85 17.84 24.98
N GLU A 291 -30.72 18.46 24.18
CA GLU A 291 -31.04 19.88 24.25
C GLU A 291 -31.37 20.27 25.70
N ASP A 292 -30.57 21.18 26.27
CA ASP A 292 -31.09 22.13 27.22
C ASP A 292 -30.45 23.51 26.97
N ASN A 293 -31.28 24.42 26.49
CA ASN A 293 -30.98 25.82 26.27
C ASN A 293 -30.73 26.49 27.63
N SER A 294 -29.50 26.92 27.90
CA SER A 294 -29.25 28.25 28.45
C SER A 294 -27.76 28.58 28.62
N THR A 295 -27.48 29.85 28.34
CA THR A 295 -26.28 30.64 28.65
C THR A 295 -25.04 30.51 27.75
N ASN A 296 -24.81 31.63 27.05
CA ASN A 296 -23.56 32.07 26.44
C ASN A 296 -22.39 32.06 27.43
N GLU A 297 -21.20 32.04 26.82
CA GLU A 297 -19.87 32.40 27.32
C GLU A 297 -19.00 31.33 27.98
N ILE A 298 -17.78 31.24 27.40
CA ILE A 298 -16.54 30.62 27.86
C ILE A 298 -16.39 29.14 27.48
N LEU A 299 -15.50 28.88 26.51
CA LEU A 299 -14.28 28.09 26.67
C LEU A 299 -13.50 28.05 25.34
N GLU A 300 -12.54 28.98 25.22
CA GLU A 300 -11.21 28.61 24.72
C GLU A 300 -10.68 27.42 25.56
N ASP A 301 -9.78 26.62 24.98
CA ASP A 301 -9.13 25.43 25.56
C ASP A 301 -9.87 24.10 25.48
N VAL A 302 -9.74 23.40 24.33
CA VAL A 302 -9.27 21.99 24.31
C VAL A 302 -8.40 21.77 23.06
N ALA A 303 -7.22 22.39 23.06
CA ALA A 303 -6.10 21.96 22.24
C ALA A 303 -4.97 21.55 23.19
N SER A 304 -4.99 20.32 23.70
CA SER A 304 -3.83 19.75 24.37
C SER A 304 -3.76 18.23 24.17
N SER A 305 -2.75 17.84 23.41
CA SER A 305 -1.96 16.60 23.52
C SER A 305 -2.52 15.48 24.42
N SER A 306 -3.10 14.43 23.82
CA SER A 306 -3.09 13.04 24.34
C SER A 306 -3.88 12.05 23.45
N ASN A 307 -4.76 12.52 22.56
CA ASN A 307 -5.63 11.63 21.78
C ASN A 307 -4.95 10.89 20.61
N SER A 308 -3.81 11.32 20.08
CA SER A 308 -3.19 10.63 18.94
C SER A 308 -2.59 9.27 19.32
N GLN A 309 -2.08 9.11 20.53
CA GLN A 309 -1.52 7.84 21.00
C GLN A 309 -2.62 6.84 21.35
N LEU A 310 -3.70 7.31 22.00
CA LEU A 310 -4.89 6.53 22.31
C LEU A 310 -5.59 6.03 21.04
N VAL A 311 -5.72 6.86 20.01
CA VAL A 311 -6.30 6.47 18.71
C VAL A 311 -5.48 5.38 18.01
N ILE A 312 -4.15 5.43 18.10
CA ILE A 312 -3.28 4.37 17.58
C ILE A 312 -3.43 3.09 18.41
N ASP A 313 -3.42 3.18 19.73
CA ASP A 313 -3.53 2.03 20.64
C ASP A 313 -4.90 1.33 20.54
N GLU A 314 -5.97 2.08 20.28
CA GLU A 314 -7.34 1.58 20.13
C GLU A 314 -7.57 0.92 18.76
N ALA A 315 -7.05 1.51 17.68
CA ALA A 315 -6.99 0.88 16.35
C ALA A 315 -6.18 -0.43 16.38
N MET A 316 -5.16 -0.50 17.22
CA MET A 316 -4.31 -1.68 17.40
C MET A 316 -4.94 -2.79 18.24
N LYS A 317 -5.79 -2.48 19.23
CA LYS A 317 -6.57 -3.51 19.94
C LYS A 317 -7.56 -4.22 19.01
N GLN A 318 -8.07 -3.53 17.99
CA GLN A 318 -8.94 -4.11 16.97
C GLN A 318 -8.19 -4.97 15.94
N MET A 319 -6.89 -4.71 15.68
CA MET A 319 -6.03 -5.57 14.83
C MET A 319 -5.91 -7.02 15.34
N VAL A 320 -6.23 -7.32 16.59
CA VAL A 320 -6.13 -8.68 17.17
C VAL A 320 -7.28 -9.61 16.70
N SER A 321 -8.32 -9.08 16.05
CA SER A 321 -9.39 -9.87 15.41
C SER A 321 -9.07 -10.21 13.95
N CYS A 322 -7.92 -10.83 13.67
CA CYS A 322 -7.53 -11.19 12.31
C CYS A 322 -8.16 -12.51 11.84
N ALA A 323 -8.79 -12.49 10.67
CA ALA A 323 -9.03 -13.69 9.86
C ALA A 323 -7.87 -13.85 8.85
N SER A 324 -7.09 -14.93 8.97
CA SER A 324 -6.02 -15.27 8.03
C SER A 324 -6.57 -16.10 6.87
N PHE A 325 -6.13 -15.81 5.65
CA PHE A 325 -6.48 -16.57 4.45
C PHE A 325 -5.27 -17.36 3.94
N ASP A 326 -5.34 -18.70 3.99
CA ASP A 326 -4.35 -19.61 3.39
C ASP A 326 -4.74 -19.99 1.95
N GLN A 327 -3.78 -19.96 1.01
CA GLN A 327 -3.91 -20.51 -0.34
C GLN A 327 -3.29 -21.92 -0.40
N LYS A 328 -3.98 -22.88 -1.03
CA LYS A 328 -3.47 -24.24 -1.30
C LYS A 328 -2.70 -24.31 -2.61
#